data_AF-A0A1H9RSB7-F1
#
_entry.id   AF-A0A1H9RSB7-F1
#
_cell.length_a   1.000
_cell.length_b   1.000
_cell.length_c   1.000
_cell.angle_alpha   90.00
_cell.angle_beta   90.00
_cell.angle_gamma   90.00
#
_symmetry.space_group_name_H-M   'P 1'
#
loop_
_entity.id
_entity.type
_entity.pdbx_description
1 polymer ?
#
loop_
_entity_poly.entity_id
_entity_poly.type
_entity_poly.pdbx_seq_one_letter_code
_entity_poly.pdbx_strand_id
1 'polypeptide(L)'
;MGYRRGVPLGERPVETGAPAPTTVASSTTRRPPATPAPSGEHPSARRHCWVRGVDGAPGPHPALLVEWRRREADQWEALVVYAVEDRGSVTLVQQWLASSLVTPSA
;
A
#
# COMPACT_ATOMS: atom_id res chain seq x y z
N MET A 1 13.09 -3.62 -19.29
CA MET A 1 12.71 -2.72 -18.19
C MET A 1 11.49 -1.94 -18.65
N GLY A 2 10.28 -2.31 -18.21
CA GLY A 2 9.03 -1.71 -18.70
C GLY A 2 8.19 -1.21 -17.53
N TYR A 3 7.96 0.09 -17.47
CA TYR A 3 7.03 0.68 -16.52
C TYR A 3 5.61 0.55 -17.08
N ARG A 4 4.68 -0.01 -16.30
CA ARG A 4 3.25 0.06 -16.64
C ARG A 4 2.72 1.40 -16.16
N ARG A 5 2.47 2.31 -17.10
CA ARG A 5 1.82 3.60 -16.85
C ARG A 5 0.32 3.33 -16.61
N GLY A 6 -0.15 3.55 -15.39
CA GLY A 6 -1.58 3.50 -15.06
C GLY A 6 -2.32 4.72 -15.62
N VAL A 7 -3.59 4.54 -16.00
CA VAL A 7 -4.46 5.60 -16.51
C VAL A 7 -4.77 6.61 -15.39
N PRO A 8 -4.57 7.93 -15.60
CA PRO A 8 -4.87 8.94 -14.60
C PRO A 8 -6.37 9.03 -14.30
N LEU A 9 -6.70 9.31 -13.03
CA LEU A 9 -8.07 9.36 -12.50
C LEU A 9 -9.05 10.27 -13.28
N GLY A 10 -8.55 11.23 -14.06
CA GLY A 10 -9.36 12.15 -14.88
C GLY A 10 -9.86 11.58 -16.21
N GLU A 11 -9.39 10.40 -16.65
CA GLU A 11 -9.76 9.80 -17.95
C GLU A 11 -10.75 8.62 -17.82
N ARG A 12 -11.41 8.48 -16.67
CA ARG A 12 -12.49 7.50 -16.53
C ARG A 12 -13.76 8.05 -17.20
N PRO A 13 -14.35 7.36 -18.18
CA PRO A 13 -15.68 7.70 -18.68
C PRO A 13 -16.67 7.64 -17.51
N VAL A 14 -17.45 8.71 -17.31
CA VAL A 14 -18.59 8.66 -16.41
C VAL A 14 -19.70 7.90 -17.15
N GLU A 15 -19.95 6.65 -16.76
CA GLU A 15 -21.09 5.91 -17.30
C GLU A 15 -22.37 6.43 -16.64
N THR A 16 -22.95 7.47 -17.25
CA THR A 16 -24.34 7.86 -17.00
C THR A 16 -25.23 7.00 -17.89
N GLY A 17 -25.65 5.83 -17.37
CA GLY A 17 -26.59 4.94 -18.05
C GLY A 17 -28.01 5.13 -17.54
N ALA A 18 -28.88 5.72 -18.35
CA ALA A 18 -30.34 5.55 -18.25
C ALA A 18 -30.82 4.62 -19.39
N PRO A 19 -31.89 3.83 -19.21
CA PRO A 19 -31.97 2.49 -19.81
C PRO A 19 -32.79 2.43 -21.12
N ALA A 20 -32.45 1.46 -21.97
CA ALA A 20 -33.38 0.87 -22.95
C ALA A 20 -33.13 -0.65 -23.09
N PRO A 21 -34.17 -1.45 -23.37
CA PRO A 21 -34.20 -2.87 -23.02
C PRO A 21 -33.71 -3.78 -24.16
N THR A 22 -32.95 -4.83 -23.83
CA THR A 22 -32.79 -6.01 -24.70
C THR A 22 -32.67 -7.27 -23.84
N THR A 23 -33.83 -7.87 -23.60
CA THR A 23 -34.19 -9.29 -23.80
C THR A 23 -33.07 -10.35 -23.79
N VAL A 24 -33.03 -11.06 -22.65
CA VAL A 24 -32.65 -12.47 -22.32
C VAL A 24 -31.34 -13.12 -22.80
N ALA A 25 -30.57 -13.60 -21.82
CA ALA A 25 -30.40 -15.05 -21.60
C ALA A 25 -29.98 -15.32 -20.13
N SER A 26 -30.91 -15.84 -19.33
CA SER A 26 -30.67 -16.26 -17.94
C SER A 26 -29.77 -17.49 -17.89
N SER A 27 -28.48 -17.30 -17.67
CA SER A 27 -27.60 -18.36 -17.18
C SER A 27 -27.44 -18.19 -15.67
N THR A 28 -28.39 -18.75 -14.92
CA THR A 28 -28.35 -18.81 -13.46
C THR A 28 -27.29 -19.81 -13.01
N THR A 29 -26.01 -19.44 -13.12
CA THR A 29 -25.01 -19.99 -12.20
C THR A 29 -25.22 -19.27 -10.88
N ARG A 30 -25.85 -19.98 -9.93
CA ARG A 30 -26.03 -19.52 -8.55
C ARG A 30 -24.66 -19.15 -7.97
N ARG A 31 -24.36 -17.85 -7.96
CA ARG A 31 -23.23 -17.28 -7.24
C ARG A 31 -23.39 -17.75 -5.78
N PRO A 32 -22.43 -18.49 -5.19
CA PRO A 32 -22.48 -18.77 -3.77
C PRO A 32 -22.59 -17.44 -3.02
N PRO A 33 -23.35 -17.35 -1.92
CA PRO A 33 -23.43 -16.13 -1.15
C PRO A 33 -22.00 -15.69 -0.84
N ALA A 34 -21.63 -14.51 -1.30
CA ALA A 34 -20.33 -13.95 -0.97
C ALA A 34 -20.34 -13.81 0.54
N THR A 35 -19.62 -14.69 1.24
CA THR A 35 -19.34 -14.48 2.66
C THR A 35 -18.77 -13.07 2.75
N PRO A 36 -19.40 -12.15 3.52
CA PRO A 36 -18.78 -10.86 3.75
C PRO A 36 -17.40 -11.17 4.32
N ALA A 37 -16.35 -10.80 3.56
CA ALA A 37 -15.00 -10.82 4.11
C ALA A 37 -15.10 -10.09 5.45
N PRO A 38 -14.50 -10.62 6.53
CA PRO A 38 -14.56 -9.92 7.80
C PRO A 38 -14.12 -8.49 7.51
N SER A 39 -15.03 -7.54 7.72
CA SER A 39 -14.69 -6.15 7.93
C SER A 39 -13.93 -6.15 9.24
N GLY A 40 -12.71 -6.68 9.20
CA GLY A 40 -11.74 -6.49 10.23
C GLY A 40 -11.62 -4.99 10.27
N GLU A 41 -12.20 -4.41 11.31
CA GLU A 41 -11.81 -3.14 11.85
C GLU A 41 -10.30 -3.28 12.03
N HIS A 42 -9.54 -3.02 10.96
CA HIS A 42 -8.09 -2.96 11.06
C HIS A 42 -7.93 -1.77 12.00
N PRO A 43 -7.55 -1.99 13.28
CA PRO A 43 -7.30 -0.88 14.18
C PRO A 43 -6.37 0.01 13.39
N SER A 44 -6.74 1.27 13.12
CA SER A 44 -6.07 2.15 12.16
C SER A 44 -4.56 1.93 12.29
N ALA A 45 -4.02 1.06 11.42
CA ALA A 45 -2.85 0.27 11.82
C ALA A 45 -1.76 1.27 12.07
N ARG A 46 -1.28 1.40 13.31
CA ARG A 46 -0.35 2.47 13.68
C ARG A 46 0.76 2.47 12.63
N ARG A 47 0.74 3.49 11.78
CA ARG A 47 1.65 3.59 10.63
C ARG A 47 2.99 4.18 11.05
N HIS A 48 3.05 4.81 12.21
CA HIS A 48 4.28 5.35 12.74
C HIS A 48 5.23 4.23 13.17
N CYS A 49 6.45 4.31 12.68
CA CYS A 49 7.54 3.43 13.04
C CYS A 49 8.85 4.23 13.07
N TRP A 50 9.89 3.59 13.58
CA TRP A 50 11.25 4.09 13.59
C TRP A 50 12.10 3.27 12.62
N VAL A 51 12.85 3.93 11.76
CA VAL A 51 13.83 3.30 10.85
C VAL A 51 15.21 3.34 11.48
N ARG A 52 15.87 2.20 11.62
CA ARG A 52 17.23 2.08 12.17
C ARG A 52 18.28 2.11 11.08
N GLY A 53 19.44 2.70 11.44
CA GLY A 53 20.62 2.95 10.61
C GLY A 53 20.70 2.16 9.32
N VAL A 54 20.36 2.83 8.22
CA VAL A 54 20.66 2.38 6.86
C VAL A 54 22.00 2.99 6.44
N ASP A 55 22.72 2.32 5.54
CA ASP A 55 23.96 2.85 4.99
C ASP A 55 23.74 4.27 4.44
N GLY A 56 24.47 5.25 4.97
CA GLY A 56 24.37 6.65 4.57
C GLY A 56 23.43 7.53 5.42
N ALA A 57 22.67 6.96 6.37
CA ALA A 57 21.85 7.75 7.29
C ALA A 57 21.78 7.07 8.69
N PRO A 58 22.71 7.38 9.61
CA PRO A 58 22.70 6.82 10.97
C PRO A 58 21.46 7.31 11.73
N GLY A 59 20.40 6.51 11.72
CA GLY A 59 19.15 6.70 12.47
C GLY A 59 19.23 6.23 13.93
N PRO A 60 18.17 6.45 14.73
CA PRO A 60 16.79 6.22 14.32
C PRO A 60 16.07 7.42 13.69
N HIS A 61 15.34 7.19 12.60
CA HIS A 61 14.52 8.19 11.90
C HIS A 61 13.02 7.93 12.11
N PRO A 62 12.20 8.96 12.38
CA PRO A 62 10.75 8.81 12.42
C PRO A 62 10.20 8.54 11.02
N ALA A 63 9.31 7.57 10.90
CA ALA A 63 8.87 7.04 9.62
C ALA A 63 7.39 6.65 9.59
N LEU A 64 6.85 6.55 8.37
CA LEU A 64 5.54 6.01 8.08
C LEU A 64 5.66 4.68 7.32
N LEU A 65 5.06 3.63 7.85
CA LEU A 65 4.82 2.36 7.21
C LEU A 65 3.68 2.50 6.19
N VAL A 66 4.01 2.27 4.93
CA VAL A 66 3.08 2.34 3.80
C VAL A 66 2.48 0.96 3.53
N GLU A 67 3.34 -0.05 3.39
CA GLU A 67 2.97 -1.39 2.94
C GLU A 67 3.94 -2.45 3.48
N TRP A 68 3.46 -3.69 3.61
CA TRP A 68 4.28 -4.88 3.83
C TRP A 68 4.31 -5.75 2.57
N ARG A 69 5.47 -6.31 2.23
CA ARG A 69 5.59 -7.37 1.24
C ARG A 69 6.38 -8.55 1.79
N ARG A 70 6.07 -9.74 1.28
CA ARG A 70 6.85 -10.94 1.55
C ARG A 70 7.83 -11.19 0.40
N ARG A 71 9.12 -11.31 0.70
CA ARG A 71 10.19 -11.63 -0.26
C ARG A 71 10.31 -13.13 -0.46
N GLU A 72 10.48 -13.86 0.64
CA GLU A 72 10.63 -15.31 0.73
C GLU A 72 9.87 -15.81 1.98
N ALA A 73 9.90 -17.11 2.25
CA ALA A 73 9.33 -17.63 3.51
C ALA A 73 9.99 -16.89 4.70
N ASP A 74 9.16 -16.33 5.57
CA ASP A 74 9.54 -15.54 6.76
C ASP A 74 10.35 -14.25 6.54
N GLN A 75 10.64 -13.88 5.29
CA GLN A 75 11.29 -12.62 4.97
C GLN A 75 10.26 -11.55 4.58
N TRP A 76 10.05 -10.62 5.50
CA TRP A 76 9.17 -9.47 5.30
C TRP A 76 9.97 -8.19 5.09
N GLU A 77 9.50 -7.39 4.15
CA GLU A 77 9.99 -6.03 3.94
C GLU A 77 8.85 -5.03 4.14
N ALA A 78 9.18 -3.89 4.74
CA ALA A 78 8.30 -2.75 4.93
C ALA A 78 8.67 -1.66 3.92
N LEU A 79 7.68 -1.15 3.18
CA LEU A 79 7.82 0.10 2.46
C LEU A 79 7.61 1.23 3.46
N VAL A 80 8.65 2.03 3.67
CA VAL A 80 8.63 3.15 4.59
C VAL A 80 8.91 4.47 3.89
N VAL A 81 8.37 5.55 4.44
CA VAL A 81 8.71 6.92 4.08
C VAL A 81 9.25 7.62 5.33
N TYR A 82 10.43 8.22 5.23
CA TYR A 82 11.08 8.96 6.31
C TYR A 82 11.89 10.14 5.78
N ALA A 83 12.18 11.11 6.65
CA ALA A 83 13.01 12.26 6.32
C ALA A 83 14.45 12.04 6.81
N VAL A 84 15.42 12.42 5.99
CA VAL A 84 16.84 12.49 6.36
C VAL A 84 17.30 13.94 6.21
N GLU A 85 17.94 14.45 7.25
CA GLU A 85 18.57 15.78 7.22
C GLU A 85 20.06 15.63 6.92
N ASP A 86 20.54 16.32 5.88
CA ASP A 86 21.96 16.44 5.57
C ASP A 86 22.31 17.90 5.24
N ARG A 87 23.27 18.47 5.97
CA ARG A 87 23.79 19.83 5.77
C ARG A 87 22.71 20.91 5.57
N GLY A 88 21.62 20.83 6.34
CA GLY A 88 20.52 21.80 6.29
C GLY A 88 19.52 21.58 5.15
N SER A 89 19.65 20.49 4.39
CA SER A 89 18.66 20.04 3.42
C SER A 89 17.92 18.81 3.93
N VAL A 90 16.59 18.80 3.77
CA VAL A 90 15.76 17.65 4.13
C VAL A 90 15.39 16.87 2.88
N THR A 91 15.70 15.57 2.86
CA THR A 91 15.31 14.66 1.79
C THR A 91 14.28 13.66 2.31
N LEU A 92 13.17 13.52 1.60
CA LEU A 92 12.23 12.42 1.83
C LEU A 92 12.72 11.17 1.09
N VAL A 93 12.86 10.08 1.84
CA VAL A 93 13.28 8.79 1.33
C VAL A 93 12.10 7.83 1.40
N GLN A 94 11.82 7.16 0.28
CA GLN A 94 10.87 6.05 0.22
C GLN A 94 11.61 4.79 -0.23
N GLN A 95 11.66 3.77 0.64
CA GLN A 95 12.35 2.52 0.31
C GLN A 95 11.75 1.31 1.03
N TRP A 96 12.01 0.13 0.45
CA TRP A 96 11.77 -1.14 1.12
C TRP A 96 12.92 -1.43 2.09
N LEU A 97 12.58 -1.79 3.33
CA LEU A 97 13.51 -2.19 4.38
C LEU A 97 13.15 -3.56 4.91
N ALA A 98 14.16 -4.33 5.33
CA ALA A 98 13.92 -5.54 6.11
C ALA A 98 13.13 -5.21 7.38
N SER A 99 12.23 -6.09 7.79
CA SER A 99 11.41 -5.92 9.01
C SER A 99 12.24 -5.68 10.27
N SER A 100 13.48 -6.18 10.31
CA SER A 100 14.44 -5.99 11.41
C SER A 100 14.95 -4.55 11.55
N LEU A 101 14.81 -3.72 10.52
CA LEU A 101 15.24 -2.31 10.52
C LEU A 101 14.11 -1.35 10.90
N VAL A 102 12.89 -1.84 11.10
CA VAL A 102 11.72 -1.03 11.48
C VAL A 102 11.22 -1.44 12.86
N THR A 103 10.94 -0.46 13.73
CA THR A 103 10.30 -0.72 15.03
C THR A 103 9.04 0.11 15.22
N PRO A 104 7.94 -0.48 15.75
CA PRO A 104 6.72 0.27 16.02
C PRO A 104 6.93 1.43 17.00
N SER A 105 6.14 2.49 16.87
CA SER A 105 6.00 3.49 17.93
C SER A 105 5.03 3.00 19.01
N ALA A 106 5.45 3.07 20.29
CA ALA A 106 4.65 2.69 21.45
C ALA A 106 3.37 3.53 21.61
#